data_AF-A0A1F3LP67-F1
#
_entry.id   AF-A0A1F3LP67-F1
#
_cell.length_a   1.000
_cell.length_b   1.000
_cell.length_c   1.000
_cell.angle_alpha   90.00
_cell.angle_beta   90.00
_cell.angle_gamma   90.00
#
_symmetry.space_group_name_H-M   'P 1'
#
loop_
_entity.id
_entity.type
_entity.pdbx_description
1 polymer ?
#
loop_
_entity_poly.entity_id
_entity_poly.type
_entity_poly.pdbx_seq_one_letter_code
_entity_poly.pdbx_strand_id
1 'polypeptide(L)'
;MDAIEKHRSTYPLPFDQISKLSSFEQVLGKTSEEYSEQERKLRWQKVLSFDREVKRIWSDTSECIGCVHLSGSWCNMQGLPCCVNPILSFNHGMIGMACMGLGYEEMPKQLQLSL
;
A
#
# COMPACT_ATOMS: atom_id res chain seq x y z
N MET A 1 -25.86 11.87 -0.72
CA MET A 1 -24.46 11.49 -0.43
C MET A 1 -24.43 9.99 -0.30
N ASP A 2 -23.68 9.32 -1.17
CA ASP A 2 -23.59 7.86 -1.15
C ASP A 2 -22.92 7.37 0.15
N ALA A 3 -23.20 6.13 0.58
CA ALA A 3 -22.63 5.56 1.81
C ALA A 3 -21.09 5.55 1.76
N ILE A 4 -20.51 5.31 0.59
CA ILE A 4 -19.06 5.39 0.35
C ILE A 4 -18.54 6.82 0.58
N GLU A 5 -19.21 7.81 -0.01
CA GLU A 5 -18.84 9.21 0.08
C GLU A 5 -18.92 9.73 1.52
N LYS A 6 -20.00 9.38 2.23
CA LYS A 6 -20.15 9.67 3.66
C LYS A 6 -19.02 9.04 4.48
N HIS A 7 -18.69 7.77 4.25
CA HIS A 7 -17.58 7.10 4.95
C HIS A 7 -16.22 7.76 4.66
N ARG A 8 -15.97 8.12 3.40
CA ARG A 8 -14.70 8.72 2.95
C ARG A 8 -14.55 10.19 3.32
N SER A 9 -15.62 10.87 3.74
CA SER A 9 -15.55 12.23 4.31
C SER A 9 -14.95 12.29 5.72
N THR A 10 -14.87 11.17 6.44
CA THR A 10 -14.29 11.13 7.80
C THR A 10 -12.76 11.01 7.72
N TYR A 11 -12.04 12.06 8.16
CA TYR A 11 -10.58 12.07 8.23
C TYR A 11 -10.10 12.95 9.40
N PRO A 12 -9.21 12.44 10.29
CA PRO A 12 -8.63 11.10 10.31
C PRO A 12 -9.67 10.03 10.65
N LEU A 13 -9.53 8.83 10.07
CA LEU A 13 -10.46 7.72 10.31
C LEU A 13 -10.05 6.98 11.60
N PRO A 14 -10.94 6.86 12.61
CA PRO A 14 -10.66 6.06 13.80
C PRO A 14 -10.40 4.59 13.46
N PHE A 15 -9.51 3.93 14.21
CA PHE A 15 -9.09 2.55 13.91
C PHE A 15 -10.27 1.58 13.90
N ASP A 16 -11.19 1.69 14.85
CA ASP A 16 -12.39 0.88 14.98
C ASP A 16 -13.37 1.06 13.80
N GLN A 17 -13.36 2.23 13.16
CA GLN A 17 -14.21 2.57 12.01
C GLN A 17 -13.64 2.15 10.65
N ILE A 18 -12.41 1.62 10.58
CA ILE A 18 -11.88 1.07 9.32
C ILE A 18 -12.80 -0.03 8.81
N SER A 19 -13.15 0.03 7.52
CA SER A 19 -14.08 -0.88 6.85
C SER A 19 -13.66 -1.12 5.40
N LYS A 20 -14.39 -1.99 4.68
CA LYS A 20 -14.20 -2.21 3.23
C LYS A 20 -14.42 -0.96 2.36
N LEU A 21 -15.04 0.08 2.91
CA LEU A 21 -15.30 1.35 2.20
C LEU A 21 -14.16 2.36 2.37
N SER A 22 -13.25 2.12 3.31
CA SER A 22 -12.12 3.02 3.60
C SER A 22 -11.22 3.18 2.38
N SER A 23 -10.76 4.40 2.12
CA SER A 23 -9.71 4.66 1.14
C SER A 23 -8.33 4.29 1.69
N PHE A 24 -7.34 4.15 0.80
CA PHE A 24 -5.94 3.94 1.22
C PHE A 24 -5.43 5.10 2.08
N GLU A 25 -5.76 6.34 1.73
CA GLU A 25 -5.40 7.52 2.54
C GLU A 25 -5.97 7.43 3.95
N GLN A 26 -7.23 7.04 4.12
CA GLN A 26 -7.82 6.88 5.46
C GLN A 26 -7.13 5.80 6.29
N VAL A 27 -6.57 4.77 5.64
CA VAL A 27 -5.94 3.62 6.31
C VAL A 27 -4.46 3.87 6.58
N LEU A 28 -3.75 4.50 5.64
CA LEU A 28 -2.28 4.60 5.64
C LEU A 28 -1.80 6.04 5.87
N GLY A 29 -2.68 7.04 5.86
CA GLY A 29 -2.34 8.45 5.94
C GLY A 29 -2.02 9.03 4.56
N LYS A 30 -2.12 10.36 4.41
CA LYS A 30 -1.72 11.05 3.18
C LYS A 30 -0.21 11.27 3.14
N THR A 31 0.41 11.45 4.31
CA THR A 31 1.86 11.59 4.46
C THR A 31 2.42 10.67 5.54
N SER A 32 3.73 10.40 5.49
CA SER A 32 4.48 9.54 6.44
C SER A 32 4.36 9.97 7.90
N GLU A 33 4.08 11.24 8.15
CA GLU A 33 4.08 11.83 9.48
C GLU A 33 2.75 11.63 10.22
N GLU A 34 1.67 11.31 9.51
CA GLU A 34 0.33 11.23 10.11
C GLU A 34 0.13 9.98 10.98
N TYR A 35 0.75 8.87 10.61
CA TYR A 35 0.70 7.62 11.36
C TYR A 35 2.12 7.05 11.46
N SER A 36 2.49 6.60 12.67
CA SER A 36 3.70 5.81 12.86
C SER A 36 3.68 4.57 11.95
N GLU A 37 4.86 4.06 11.58
CA GLU A 37 4.94 2.84 10.78
C GLU A 37 4.20 1.67 11.44
N GLN A 38 4.34 1.52 12.77
CA GLN A 38 3.66 0.49 13.54
C GLN A 38 2.13 0.65 13.44
N GLU A 39 1.61 1.86 13.53
CA GLU A 39 0.18 2.12 13.37
C GLU A 39 -0.30 1.80 11.96
N ARG A 40 0.43 2.21 10.92
CA ARG A 40 0.09 1.88 9.52
C ARG A 40 0.05 0.37 9.29
N LYS A 41 1.02 -0.37 9.83
CA LYS A 41 1.04 -1.84 9.79
C LYS A 41 -0.21 -2.43 10.45
N LEU A 42 -0.59 -1.96 11.64
CA LEU A 42 -1.80 -2.43 12.34
C LEU A 42 -3.08 -2.11 11.56
N ARG A 43 -3.22 -0.88 11.05
CA ARG A 43 -4.35 -0.44 10.22
C ARG A 43 -4.45 -1.29 8.95
N TRP A 44 -3.32 -1.59 8.31
CA TRP A 44 -3.28 -2.46 7.14
C TRP A 44 -3.69 -3.91 7.46
N GLN A 45 -3.19 -4.48 8.56
CA GLN A 45 -3.62 -5.81 8.99
C GLN A 45 -5.13 -5.89 9.25
N LYS A 46 -5.75 -4.81 9.74
CA LYS A 46 -7.21 -4.72 9.85
C LYS A 46 -7.89 -4.77 8.47
N VAL A 47 -7.37 -4.09 7.46
CA VAL A 47 -7.89 -4.20 6.08
C VAL A 47 -7.79 -5.63 5.56
N LEU A 48 -6.64 -6.27 5.75
CA LEU A 48 -6.41 -7.66 5.31
C LEU A 48 -7.27 -8.68 6.06
N SER A 49 -7.88 -8.34 7.20
CA SER A 49 -8.74 -9.26 7.95
C SER A 49 -10.19 -9.31 7.44
N PHE A 50 -10.61 -8.34 6.63
CA PHE A 50 -12.00 -8.24 6.19
C PHE A 50 -12.43 -9.31 5.19
N ASP A 51 -11.50 -9.84 4.41
CA ASP A 51 -11.80 -10.76 3.33
C ASP A 51 -10.57 -11.56 2.90
N ARG A 52 -10.77 -12.86 2.63
CA ARG A 52 -9.68 -13.77 2.26
C ARG A 52 -9.10 -13.44 0.88
N GLU A 53 -9.92 -13.00 -0.06
CA GLU A 53 -9.49 -12.59 -1.39
C GLU A 53 -8.73 -11.26 -1.33
N VAL A 54 -9.23 -10.29 -0.56
CA VAL A 54 -8.47 -9.04 -0.29
C VAL A 54 -7.10 -9.38 0.26
N LYS A 55 -7.04 -10.27 1.28
CA LYS A 55 -5.76 -10.70 1.83
C LYS A 55 -4.85 -11.35 0.79
N ARG A 56 -5.38 -12.25 -0.03
CA ARG A 56 -4.61 -12.96 -1.07
C ARG A 56 -3.98 -11.97 -2.06
N ILE A 57 -4.78 -11.03 -2.55
CA ILE A 57 -4.36 -10.06 -3.57
C ILE A 57 -3.36 -9.05 -2.98
N TRP A 58 -3.67 -8.49 -1.81
CA TRP A 58 -2.92 -7.40 -1.19
C TRP A 58 -1.80 -7.88 -0.24
N SER A 59 -1.50 -9.18 -0.21
CA SER A 59 -0.31 -9.72 0.49
C SER A 59 0.70 -10.35 -0.46
N ASP A 60 0.43 -10.36 -1.77
CA ASP A 60 1.36 -10.88 -2.76
C ASP A 60 2.53 -9.89 -2.94
N THR A 61 3.74 -10.39 -2.69
CA THR A 61 5.00 -9.64 -2.82
C THR A 61 5.96 -10.27 -3.81
N SER A 62 5.47 -11.14 -4.69
CA SER A 62 6.27 -11.76 -5.76
C SER A 62 7.00 -10.72 -6.61
N GLU A 63 6.33 -9.63 -6.98
CA GLU A 63 6.87 -8.47 -7.70
C GLU A 63 7.89 -7.63 -6.89
N CYS A 64 8.13 -7.96 -5.62
CA CYS A 64 9.14 -7.31 -4.77
C CYS A 64 10.34 -8.21 -4.46
N ILE A 65 10.36 -9.45 -4.95
CA ILE A 65 11.50 -10.37 -4.77
C ILE A 65 12.75 -9.73 -5.38
N GLY A 66 13.82 -9.62 -4.60
CA GLY A 66 15.07 -8.98 -5.00
C GLY A 66 15.15 -7.47 -4.75
N CYS A 67 14.08 -6.83 -4.28
CA CYS A 67 14.10 -5.43 -3.89
C CYS A 67 14.75 -5.25 -2.52
N VAL A 68 15.74 -4.36 -2.40
CA VAL A 68 16.46 -4.08 -1.14
C VAL A 68 15.58 -3.44 -0.07
N HIS A 69 14.43 -2.88 -0.46
CA HIS A 69 13.47 -2.27 0.46
C HIS A 69 12.44 -3.26 1.01
N LEU A 70 12.45 -4.53 0.56
CA LEU A 70 11.50 -5.54 1.00
C LEU A 70 11.79 -5.99 2.45
N SER A 71 10.81 -5.83 3.33
CA SER A 71 10.81 -6.38 4.68
C SER A 71 9.50 -7.15 4.92
N GLY A 72 9.51 -8.44 4.61
CA GLY A 72 8.31 -9.29 4.66
C GLY A 72 7.29 -8.88 3.60
N SER A 73 6.22 -8.17 4.01
CA SER A 73 5.22 -7.57 3.11
C SER A 73 5.24 -6.03 3.09
N TRP A 74 6.28 -5.45 3.66
CA TRP A 74 6.42 -4.02 3.89
C TRP A 74 7.60 -3.43 3.13
N CYS A 75 7.43 -2.22 2.60
CA CYS A 75 8.48 -1.46 1.93
C CYS A 75 9.10 -0.44 2.90
N ASN A 76 10.35 -0.66 3.28
CA ASN A 76 11.06 0.20 4.26
C ASN A 76 11.38 1.59 3.72
N MET A 77 11.47 1.77 2.40
CA MET A 77 11.72 3.09 1.79
C MET A 77 10.50 4.00 1.90
N GLN A 78 9.31 3.47 1.64
CA GLN A 78 8.07 4.26 1.58
C GLN A 78 7.27 4.20 2.88
N GLY A 79 7.57 3.24 3.77
CA GLY A 79 6.77 3.00 4.95
C GLY A 79 5.33 2.62 4.58
N LEU A 80 5.17 1.74 3.58
CA LEU A 80 3.89 1.29 3.03
C LEU A 80 3.92 -0.23 2.75
N PRO A 81 2.75 -0.90 2.62
CA PRO A 81 2.70 -2.27 2.10
C PRO A 81 3.32 -2.35 0.70
N CYS A 82 4.06 -3.41 0.41
CA CYS A 82 4.78 -3.56 -0.85
C CYS A 82 3.90 -3.42 -2.11
N CYS A 83 2.67 -3.92 -2.04
CA CYS A 83 1.67 -3.92 -3.11
C CYS A 83 0.84 -2.64 -3.21
N VAL A 84 1.06 -1.67 -2.32
CA VAL A 84 0.37 -0.37 -2.32
C VAL A 84 1.29 0.68 -2.92
N ASN A 85 0.95 1.13 -4.12
CA ASN A 85 1.61 2.24 -4.79
C ASN A 85 0.91 3.55 -4.40
N PRO A 86 1.62 4.54 -3.83
CA PRO A 86 1.00 5.78 -3.35
C PRO A 86 0.38 6.64 -4.47
N ILE A 87 0.75 6.40 -5.73
CA ILE A 87 0.17 7.09 -6.90
C ILE A 87 -0.99 6.28 -7.48
N LEU A 88 -0.78 5.00 -7.76
CA LEU A 88 -1.75 4.16 -8.46
C LEU A 88 -2.85 3.63 -7.53
N SER A 89 -2.50 3.15 -6.34
CA SER A 89 -3.46 2.55 -5.42
C SER A 89 -4.39 3.60 -4.83
N PHE A 90 -3.86 4.77 -4.48
CA PHE A 90 -4.64 5.82 -3.82
C PHE A 90 -5.67 6.44 -4.76
N ASN A 91 -5.30 6.64 -6.03
CA ASN A 91 -6.18 7.28 -7.02
C ASN A 91 -7.08 6.27 -7.76
N HIS A 92 -6.56 5.08 -8.07
CA HIS A 92 -7.21 4.14 -8.99
C HIS A 92 -7.49 2.76 -8.38
N GLY A 93 -7.09 2.51 -7.13
CA GLY A 93 -7.25 1.20 -6.49
C GLY A 93 -6.41 0.10 -7.13
N MET A 94 -5.40 0.45 -7.93
CA MET A 94 -4.54 -0.51 -8.61
C MET A 94 -3.41 -0.98 -7.71
N ILE A 95 -3.06 -2.26 -7.82
CA ILE A 95 -1.88 -2.84 -7.16
C ILE A 95 -0.62 -2.30 -7.84
N GLY A 96 0.41 -2.04 -7.06
CA GLY A 96 1.72 -1.71 -7.60
C GLY A 96 2.78 -1.62 -6.52
N MET A 97 4.04 -1.61 -6.93
CA MET A 97 5.16 -1.49 -6.00
C MET A 97 5.15 -0.14 -5.29
N ALA A 98 5.23 -0.15 -3.96
CA ALA A 98 5.33 1.07 -3.15
C ALA A 98 6.51 1.95 -3.59
N CYS A 99 7.71 1.37 -3.68
CA CYS A 99 8.92 2.10 -4.11
C CYS A 99 9.07 2.24 -5.63
N MET A 100 8.05 1.86 -6.43
CA MET A 100 8.08 1.96 -7.89
C MET A 100 9.30 1.27 -8.55
N GLY A 101 9.87 0.26 -7.90
CA GLY A 101 11.04 -0.48 -8.39
C GLY A 101 12.40 0.16 -8.06
N LEU A 102 12.47 1.25 -7.30
CA LEU A 102 13.74 1.92 -6.96
C LEU A 102 14.73 1.06 -6.16
N GLY A 103 14.24 0.02 -5.48
CA GLY A 103 15.08 -0.88 -4.70
C GLY A 103 15.69 -2.04 -5.48
N TYR A 104 15.54 -2.08 -6.81
CA TYR A 104 16.19 -3.07 -7.65
C TYR A 104 17.58 -2.58 -8.08
N GLU A 105 18.62 -3.26 -7.62
CA GLU A 105 20.02 -2.89 -7.90
C GLU A 105 20.44 -3.21 -9.34
N GLU A 106 19.76 -4.14 -10.01
CA GLU A 106 19.95 -4.41 -11.43
C GLU A 106 18.75 -3.88 -12.22
N MET A 107 19.00 -2.97 -13.16
CA MET A 107 18.04 -2.75 -14.24
C MET A 107 17.84 -4.09 -14.97
N PRO A 108 16.61 -4.55 -15.23
CA PRO A 108 16.42 -5.71 -16.08
C PRO A 108 17.18 -5.44 -17.40
N LYS A 109 18.05 -6.39 -17.79
CA LYS A 109 18.92 -6.32 -18.98
C LYS A 109 18.19 -5.88 -20.27
N GLN A 110 16.86 -5.98 -20.28
CA GLN A 110 15.97 -5.57 -21.36
C GLN A 110 15.93 -4.05 -21.66
N LEU A 111 16.44 -3.17 -20.79
CA LEU A 111 16.53 -1.72 -21.06
C LEU A 111 17.92 -1.25 -21.49
N GLN A 112 18.86 -2.16 -21.74
CA GLN A 112 20.07 -1.81 -22.49
C GLN A 112 19.69 -1.62 -23.96
N LEU A 113 19.24 -0.40 -24.30
CA LEU A 113 19.28 0.06 -25.68
C LEU A 113 20.75 -0.02 -26.10
N SER A 114 21.04 -0.99 -26.97
CA SER A 114 22.32 -1.09 -27.66
C SER A 114 22.40 0.14 -28.55
N LEU A 115 23.10 1.17 -28.07
CA LEU A 115 23.53 2.31 -28.88
C LEU A 115 24.73 1.90 -29.74
#